data_AF-A0A1V1ZHH7-F1
#
_entry.id   AF-A0A1V1ZHH7-F1
#
_cell.length_a   1.000
_cell.length_b   1.000
_cell.length_c   1.000
_cell.angle_alpha   90.00
_cell.angle_beta   90.00
_cell.angle_gamma   90.00
#
_symmetry.space_group_name_H-M   'P 1'
#
loop_
_entity.id
_entity.type
_entity.pdbx_description
1 polymer ?
#
loop_
_entity_poly.entity_id
_entity_poly.type
_entity_poly.pdbx_seq_one_letter_code
_entity_poly.pdbx_strand_id
1 'polypeptide(L)'
;MKKIITLCLFVGALFFGAENLTAQNTIEINKVASEKAENLRKVIKFDTNTLEEVYEAYKAYETKYQVISKDLNANWESKVKLDKELDQSMKSILTEDQYFQYKNLSSN
;
A
#
# COMPACT_ATOMS: atom_id res chain seq x y z
N MET A 1 -24.32 -9.18 -22.27
CA MET A 1 -24.16 -7.98 -21.41
C MET A 1 -23.60 -8.44 -20.07
N LYS A 2 -22.28 -8.34 -19.87
CA LYS A 2 -21.62 -8.78 -18.64
C LYS A 2 -21.67 -7.61 -17.65
N LYS A 3 -22.39 -7.80 -16.54
CA LYS A 3 -22.47 -6.83 -15.44
C LYS A 3 -21.14 -6.88 -14.70
N ILE A 4 -20.27 -5.89 -14.94
CA ILE A 4 -19.14 -5.65 -14.05
C ILE A 4 -19.72 -4.88 -12.88
N ILE A 5 -19.91 -5.60 -11.77
CA ILE A 5 -20.28 -5.00 -10.50
C ILE A 5 -19.05 -4.19 -10.09
N THR A 6 -19.11 -2.86 -10.29
CA THR A 6 -18.21 -1.90 -9.66
C THR A 6 -18.49 -1.94 -8.16
N LEU A 7 -17.91 -2.95 -7.51
CA LEU A 7 -17.94 -3.11 -6.07
C LEU A 7 -16.81 -2.23 -5.53
N CYS A 8 -17.08 -0.94 -5.36
CA CYS A 8 -16.27 -0.06 -4.52
C CYS A 8 -16.36 -0.58 -3.08
N LEU A 9 -15.59 -1.61 -2.77
CA LEU A 9 -15.45 -2.10 -1.40
C LEU A 9 -14.65 -1.05 -0.64
N PHE A 10 -15.38 -0.31 0.19
CA PHE A 10 -14.90 0.37 1.38
C PHE A 10 -13.87 -0.50 2.14
N VAL A 11 -12.58 -0.33 1.84
CA VAL A 11 -11.48 -0.83 2.67
C VAL A 11 -10.80 0.36 3.33
N GLY A 12 -11.59 1.14 4.07
CA GLY A 12 -11.13 2.33 4.80
C GLY A 12 -11.20 2.21 6.34
N ALA A 13 -11.71 1.10 6.88
CA ALA A 13 -12.14 1.06 8.30
C ALA A 13 -11.26 0.21 9.23
N LEU A 14 -9.99 -0.04 8.91
CA LEU A 14 -9.05 -0.76 9.80
C LEU A 14 -7.78 0.06 10.14
N PHE A 15 -7.94 1.37 10.32
CA PHE A 15 -6.85 2.32 10.62
C PHE A 15 -6.81 2.81 12.07
N PHE A 16 -7.11 1.97 13.06
CA PHE A 16 -6.92 2.34 14.46
C PHE A 16 -5.77 1.54 15.05
N GLY A 17 -4.62 2.20 15.23
CA GLY A 17 -3.45 1.62 15.89
C GLY A 17 -2.14 2.43 15.87
N ALA A 18 -2.12 3.68 15.36
CA ALA A 18 -0.89 4.49 15.31
C ALA A 18 -0.98 5.69 16.27
N GLU A 19 -1.01 5.45 17.59
CA GLU A 19 -1.18 6.50 18.60
C GLU A 19 0.08 7.34 18.86
N ASN A 20 1.20 7.12 18.14
CA ASN A 20 2.48 7.82 18.39
C ASN A 20 3.23 8.23 17.10
N LEU A 21 2.56 8.87 16.13
CA LEU A 21 3.24 9.49 14.99
C LEU A 21 3.55 10.95 15.28
N THR A 22 4.82 11.35 15.13
CA THR A 22 5.21 12.76 15.17
C THR A 22 4.87 13.44 13.84
N ALA A 23 4.69 14.76 13.84
CA ALA A 23 4.44 15.51 12.61
C ALA A 23 5.56 15.33 11.55
N GLN A 24 6.83 15.21 11.98
CA GLN A 24 7.96 14.94 11.09
C GLN A 24 7.84 13.56 10.45
N ASN A 25 7.51 12.52 11.23
CA ASN A 25 7.31 11.17 10.71
C ASN A 25 6.15 11.14 9.70
N THR A 26 5.07 11.87 9.96
CA THR A 26 3.93 11.96 9.04
C THR A 26 4.31 12.58 7.70
N ILE A 27 5.13 13.65 7.69
CA ILE A 27 5.61 14.28 6.45
C ILE A 27 6.46 13.28 5.65
N GLU A 28 7.36 12.57 6.32
CA GLU A 28 8.22 11.57 5.68
C GLU A 28 7.42 10.38 5.14
N ILE A 29 6.47 9.86 5.92
CA ILE A 29 5.53 8.80 5.49
C ILE A 29 4.79 9.21 4.21
N ASN A 30 4.20 10.41 4.19
CA ASN A 30 3.46 10.90 3.04
C ASN A 30 4.35 11.03 1.81
N LYS A 31 5.58 11.55 1.99
CA LYS A 31 6.56 11.68 0.91
C LYS A 31 6.92 10.31 0.34
N VAL A 32 7.31 9.35 1.19
CA VAL A 32 7.71 7.99 0.75
C VAL A 32 6.54 7.29 0.06
N ALA A 33 5.34 7.38 0.60
CA ALA A 33 4.16 6.78 -0.01
C ALA A 33 3.84 7.38 -1.38
N SER A 34 3.93 8.71 -1.52
CA SER A 34 3.74 9.41 -2.79
C SER A 34 4.79 9.00 -3.82
N GLU A 35 6.06 8.97 -3.43
CA GLU A 35 7.16 8.54 -4.31
C GLU A 35 6.97 7.10 -4.80
N LYS A 36 6.57 6.17 -3.91
CA LYS A 36 6.29 4.77 -4.28
C LYS A 36 5.11 4.65 -5.24
N ALA A 37 4.03 5.38 -5.00
CA ALA A 37 2.85 5.37 -5.84
C ALA A 37 3.15 5.92 -7.25
N GLU A 38 3.85 7.05 -7.33
CA GLU A 38 4.27 7.66 -8.59
C GLU A 38 5.26 6.79 -9.36
N ASN A 39 6.23 6.18 -8.66
CA ASN A 39 7.17 5.26 -9.29
C ASN A 39 6.45 4.02 -9.84
N LEU A 40 5.45 3.50 -9.12
CA LEU A 40 4.63 2.42 -9.64
C LEU A 40 3.86 2.85 -10.90
N ARG A 41 3.28 4.05 -10.92
CA ARG A 41 2.54 4.59 -12.07
C ARG A 41 3.39 4.76 -13.33
N LYS A 42 4.68 5.09 -13.16
CA LYS A 42 5.62 5.19 -14.29
C LYS A 42 5.85 3.85 -14.98
N VAL A 43 5.71 2.74 -14.25
CA VAL A 43 5.97 1.39 -14.77
C VAL A 43 4.68 0.70 -15.17
N ILE A 44 3.62 0.87 -14.37
CA ILE A 44 2.31 0.26 -14.58
C ILE A 44 1.30 1.39 -14.79
N LYS A 45 0.71 1.46 -15.99
CA LYS A 45 -0.26 2.51 -16.29
C LYS A 45 -1.58 2.25 -15.55
N PHE A 46 -1.97 3.21 -14.72
CA PHE A 46 -3.29 3.29 -14.10
C PHE A 46 -3.74 4.76 -13.96
N ASP A 47 -5.04 4.95 -13.73
CA ASP A 47 -5.66 6.27 -13.64
C ASP A 47 -5.37 6.98 -12.31
N THR A 48 -5.84 8.22 -12.19
CA THR A 48 -5.59 9.04 -10.99
C THR A 48 -6.33 8.51 -9.76
N ASN A 49 -7.48 7.85 -9.92
CA ASN A 49 -8.21 7.27 -8.79
C ASN A 49 -7.43 6.07 -8.24
N THR A 50 -6.96 5.18 -9.12
CA THR A 50 -6.09 4.07 -8.72
C THR A 50 -4.79 4.57 -8.09
N LEU A 51 -4.23 5.68 -8.58
CA LEU A 51 -3.04 6.29 -7.97
C LEU A 51 -3.29 6.71 -6.51
N GLU A 52 -4.43 7.33 -6.22
CA GLU A 52 -4.80 7.74 -4.86
C GLU A 52 -4.97 6.52 -3.93
N GLU A 53 -5.62 5.46 -4.41
CA GLU A 53 -5.77 4.22 -3.65
C GLU A 53 -4.42 3.51 -3.40
N VAL A 54 -3.54 3.46 -4.41
CA VAL A 54 -2.17 2.93 -4.28
C VAL A 54 -1.37 3.77 -3.28
N TYR A 55 -1.50 5.09 -3.31
CA TYR A 55 -0.87 5.99 -2.35
C TYR A 55 -1.33 5.71 -0.91
N GLU A 56 -2.64 5.60 -0.67
CA GLU A 56 -3.16 5.30 0.67
C GLU A 56 -2.73 3.91 1.15
N ALA A 57 -2.64 2.91 0.26
CA ALA A 57 -2.10 1.59 0.58
C ALA A 57 -0.60 1.65 0.99
N TYR A 58 0.21 2.43 0.29
CA TYR A 58 1.62 2.62 0.69
C TYR A 58 1.75 3.42 1.99
N LYS A 59 0.93 4.46 2.18
CA LYS A 59 0.93 5.27 3.40
C LYS A 59 0.52 4.46 4.63
N ALA A 60 -0.45 3.57 4.47
CA ALA A 60 -0.84 2.57 5.46
C ALA A 60 0.33 1.66 5.84
N TYR A 61 1.02 1.13 4.82
CA TYR A 61 2.19 0.29 5.01
C TYR A 61 3.31 1.04 5.74
N GLU A 62 3.70 2.22 5.27
CA GLU A 62 4.79 3.01 5.85
C GLU A 62 4.49 3.41 7.30
N THR A 63 3.25 3.77 7.60
CA THR A 63 2.81 4.09 8.96
C THR A 63 3.07 2.95 9.94
N LYS A 64 2.69 1.72 9.57
CA LYS A 64 2.92 0.52 10.39
C LYS A 64 4.40 0.12 10.38
N TYR A 65 5.08 0.29 9.24
CA TYR A 65 6.48 -0.04 9.07
C TYR A 65 7.37 0.81 10.00
N GLN A 66 7.08 2.09 10.21
CA GLN A 66 7.81 2.96 11.15
C GLN A 66 7.82 2.46 12.60
N VAL A 67 6.81 1.67 13.00
CA VAL A 67 6.77 1.05 14.32
C VAL A 67 7.59 -0.25 14.33
N ILE A 68 7.40 -1.09 13.31
CA ILE A 68 8.02 -2.41 13.17
C ILE A 68 9.54 -2.31 12.91
N SER A 69 9.97 -1.29 12.16
CA SER A 69 11.35 -1.12 11.71
C SER A 69 12.33 -0.76 12.82
N LYS A 70 11.84 -0.35 14.00
CA LYS A 70 12.68 -0.07 15.18
C LYS A 70 13.41 -1.31 15.69
N ASP A 71 12.82 -2.49 15.48
CA ASP A 71 13.45 -3.79 15.74
C ASP A 71 12.85 -4.85 14.81
N LEU A 72 13.43 -4.99 13.62
CA LEU A 72 12.94 -5.93 12.60
C LEU A 72 13.14 -7.40 13.02
N ASN A 73 14.14 -7.70 13.84
CA ASN A 73 14.40 -9.06 14.28
C ASN A 73 13.31 -9.52 15.25
N ALA A 74 12.95 -8.68 16.23
CA ALA A 74 11.86 -8.97 17.14
C ALA A 74 10.48 -8.94 16.46
N ASN A 75 10.31 -8.12 15.42
CA ASN A 75 9.04 -7.90 14.75
C ASN A 75 8.93 -8.58 13.37
N TRP A 76 9.73 -9.61 13.10
CA TRP A 76 9.78 -10.25 11.78
C TRP A 76 8.39 -10.75 11.33
N GLU A 77 7.63 -11.38 12.22
CA GLU A 77 6.29 -11.90 11.91
C GLU A 77 5.32 -10.76 11.56
N SER A 78 5.40 -9.64 12.30
CA SER A 78 4.64 -8.43 12.02
C SER A 78 5.02 -7.83 10.67
N LYS A 79 6.30 -7.86 10.29
CA LYS A 79 6.76 -7.41 8.97
C LYS A 79 6.19 -8.27 7.85
N VAL A 80 6.21 -9.60 7.98
CA VAL A 80 5.61 -10.53 6.99
C VAL A 80 4.12 -10.28 6.84
N LYS A 81 3.42 -10.11 7.96
CA LYS A 81 1.99 -9.81 7.95
C LYS A 81 1.73 -8.48 7.25
N LEU A 82 2.53 -7.46 7.55
CA LEU A 82 2.42 -6.14 6.93
C LEU A 82 2.67 -6.19 5.41
N ASP A 83 3.65 -6.96 4.95
CA ASP A 83 3.92 -7.16 3.52
C ASP A 83 2.74 -7.84 2.82
N LYS A 84 2.14 -8.84 3.48
CA LYS A 84 0.97 -9.54 2.97
C LYS A 84 -0.26 -8.63 2.92
N GLU A 85 -0.45 -7.77 3.92
CA GLU A 85 -1.53 -6.77 3.92
C GLU A 85 -1.38 -5.81 2.73
N LEU A 86 -0.17 -5.30 2.46
CA LEU A 86 0.09 -4.45 1.30
C LEU A 86 -0.18 -5.19 -0.02
N ASP A 87 0.29 -6.43 -0.16
CA ASP A 87 0.06 -7.25 -1.35
C ASP A 87 -1.45 -7.49 -1.60
N GLN A 88 -2.22 -7.75 -0.55
CA GLN A 88 -3.67 -7.89 -0.62
C GLN A 88 -4.36 -6.58 -1.03
N SER A 89 -3.93 -5.44 -0.47
CA SER A 89 -4.42 -4.12 -0.89
C SER A 89 -4.15 -3.87 -2.37
N MET A 90 -2.91 -4.10 -2.83
CA MET A 90 -2.54 -3.94 -4.24
C MET A 90 -3.35 -4.84 -5.16
N LYS A 91 -3.61 -6.10 -4.76
CA LYS A 91 -4.47 -7.03 -5.50
C LYS A 91 -5.92 -6.53 -5.64
N SER A 92 -6.42 -5.81 -4.64
CA SER A 92 -7.79 -5.29 -4.64
C SER A 92 -7.95 -3.98 -5.42
N ILE A 93 -6.89 -3.18 -5.50
CA ILE A 93 -6.86 -1.85 -6.14
C ILE A 93 -6.53 -1.97 -7.64
N LEU A 94 -5.55 -2.80 -7.98
CA LEU A 94 -5.08 -2.97 -9.35
C LEU A 94 -5.95 -3.97 -10.12
N THR A 95 -6.06 -3.79 -11.44
CA THR A 95 -6.61 -4.84 -12.31
C THR A 95 -5.72 -6.08 -12.31
N GLU A 96 -6.24 -7.23 -12.76
CA GLU A 96 -5.49 -8.48 -12.80
C GLU A 96 -4.16 -8.35 -13.57
N ASP A 97 -4.17 -7.71 -14.74
CA ASP A 97 -2.97 -7.46 -15.55
C ASP A 97 -1.97 -6.51 -14.87
N GLN A 98 -2.47 -5.47 -14.20
CA GLN A 98 -1.64 -4.51 -13.46
C GLN A 98 -1.03 -5.16 -12.21
N TYR A 99 -1.80 -5.96 -11.48
CA TYR A 99 -1.32 -6.70 -10.32
C TYR A 99 -0.27 -7.75 -10.73
N PHE A 100 -0.48 -8.45 -11.85
CA PHE A 100 0.52 -9.37 -12.40
C PHE A 100 1.84 -8.66 -12.70
N GLN A 101 1.80 -7.49 -13.33
CA GLN A 101 3.00 -6.66 -13.56
C GLN A 101 3.66 -6.25 -12.24
N TYR A 102 2.88 -5.84 -11.24
CA TYR A 102 3.37 -5.50 -9.90
C TYR A 102 4.09 -6.67 -9.22
N LYS A 103 3.57 -7.90 -9.33
CA LYS A 103 4.23 -9.10 -8.79
C LYS A 103 5.56 -9.42 -9.48
N ASN A 104 5.66 -9.15 -10.78
CA ASN A 104 6.92 -9.33 -11.51
C ASN A 104 7.99 -8.30 -11.14
N LEU A 105 7.60 -7.09 -10.73
CA LEU A 105 8.53 -6.07 -10.22
C LEU A 105 9.07 -6.40 -8.83
N SER A 106 8.24 -7.02 -7.98
CA SER A 106 8.62 -7.39 -6.60
C SER A 106 9.38 -8.71 -6.48
N SER A 107 9.50 -9.47 -7.57
CA SER A 107 10.19 -10.77 -7.62
C SER A 107 11.61 -10.70 -8.19
N ASN A 108 12.09 -9.51 -8.56
CA ASN A 108 13.47 -9.22 -8.97
C ASN A 108 14.18 -8.38 -7.90
#